data_AF-A0A351TQ39-F1
#
_entry.id   AF-A0A351TQ39-F1
#
_cell.length_a   1.000
_cell.length_b   1.000
_cell.length_c   1.000
_cell.angle_alpha   90.00
_cell.angle_beta   90.00
_cell.angle_gamma   90.00
#
_symmetry.space_group_name_H-M   'P 1'
#
loop_
_entity.id
_entity.type
_entity.pdbx_description
1 polymer ?
#
loop_
_entity_poly.entity_id
_entity_poly.type
_entity_poly.pdbx_seq_one_letter_code
_entity_poly.pdbx_strand_id
1 'polypeptide(L)'
;TGRIAKQLYPKADIKITGFEKADYPDDFFDIVIGNVPFGNYKVSDKRYDRHNLLVHDYFFAKSIDKVRQGGVIAMITTNGMSGGTFDKRDSKARRYIAQRCDLLGAVRLPSGAFEDAELPTDILFFQKRERQRDLTADMPDWVQTTIIHESDHVKENGEVRHNIVTENNYFLEHPEMVLGKQEVVNGQFGPQLVCLPTEGNLREKLKNAVSHIQGTIENTGFYELEEDIDATVIPADPNVKNYSYTLVDDTVYYRENSVMKPVDMKDSMLERIKGMVEIRDCTQELIRVQ
;
A
#
# COMPACT_ATOMS: atom_id res chain seq x y z
N THR A 1 8.92 -1.98 -21.13
CA THR A 1 7.49 -2.38 -21.06
C THR A 1 7.36 -3.74 -20.38
N GLY A 2 6.19 -4.10 -19.84
CA GLY A 2 6.01 -5.37 -19.09
C GLY A 2 6.35 -6.65 -19.87
N ARG A 3 6.28 -6.64 -21.21
CA ARG A 3 6.70 -7.76 -22.05
C ARG A 3 8.21 -8.01 -22.01
N ILE A 4 9.01 -6.93 -21.95
CA ILE A 4 10.46 -7.01 -21.82
C ILE A 4 10.82 -7.53 -20.42
N ALA A 5 10.13 -7.05 -19.38
CA ALA A 5 10.35 -7.52 -18.01
C ALA A 5 10.12 -9.04 -17.86
N LYS A 6 9.08 -9.59 -18.51
CA LYS A 6 8.86 -11.06 -18.57
C LYS A 6 10.03 -11.84 -19.15
N GLN A 7 10.67 -11.30 -20.19
CA GLN A 7 11.80 -11.96 -20.83
C GLN A 7 13.07 -11.85 -19.98
N LEU A 8 13.28 -10.71 -19.31
CA LEU A 8 14.43 -10.49 -18.43
C LEU A 8 14.34 -11.30 -17.13
N TYR A 9 13.13 -11.53 -16.63
CA TYR A 9 12.88 -12.20 -15.35
C TYR A 9 11.91 -13.39 -15.53
N PRO A 10 12.34 -14.48 -16.18
CA PRO A 10 11.45 -15.60 -16.51
C PRO A 10 10.94 -16.38 -15.29
N LYS A 11 11.60 -16.25 -14.14
CA LYS A 11 11.17 -16.84 -12.87
C LYS A 11 10.17 -15.97 -12.09
N ALA A 12 9.98 -14.71 -12.49
CA ALA A 12 9.03 -13.81 -11.84
C ALA A 12 7.64 -13.96 -12.46
N ASP A 13 6.61 -14.04 -11.62
CA ASP A 13 5.23 -13.89 -12.10
C ASP A 13 4.94 -12.42 -12.38
N ILE A 14 4.80 -12.09 -13.67
CA ILE A 14 4.54 -10.72 -14.13
C ILE A 14 3.18 -10.70 -14.82
N LYS A 15 2.24 -9.90 -14.30
CA LYS A 15 0.94 -9.69 -14.94
C LYS A 15 0.92 -8.34 -15.65
N ILE A 16 0.78 -8.36 -16.98
CA ILE A 16 0.70 -7.13 -17.79
C ILE A 16 -0.78 -6.71 -17.84
N THR A 17 -1.24 -6.00 -16.82
CA THR A 17 -2.62 -5.53 -16.70
C THR A 17 -2.68 -4.22 -15.92
N GLY A 18 -3.76 -3.45 -16.08
CA GLY A 18 -4.07 -2.33 -15.20
C GLY A 18 -4.37 -2.84 -13.79
N PHE A 19 -3.95 -2.10 -12.76
CA PHE A 19 -4.14 -2.51 -11.37
C PHE A 19 -5.62 -2.62 -11.01
N GLU A 20 -6.50 -1.86 -11.65
CA GLU A 20 -7.96 -1.98 -11.57
C GLU A 20 -8.53 -3.30 -12.05
N LYS A 21 -7.85 -3.95 -13.00
CA LYS A 21 -8.23 -5.26 -13.52
C LYS A 21 -7.41 -6.40 -12.89
N ALA A 22 -6.45 -6.08 -12.04
CA ALA A 22 -5.62 -7.07 -11.38
C ALA A 22 -6.43 -7.79 -10.30
N ASP A 23 -6.88 -9.00 -10.65
CA ASP A 23 -7.55 -9.91 -9.74
C ASP A 23 -6.51 -10.79 -9.04
N TYR A 24 -6.00 -10.30 -7.92
CA TYR A 24 -5.19 -11.07 -6.98
C TYR A 24 -6.02 -11.34 -5.72
N PRO A 25 -5.79 -12.46 -5.02
CA PRO A 25 -6.45 -12.70 -3.74
C PRO A 25 -6.13 -11.58 -2.74
N ASP A 26 -7.11 -11.30 -1.88
CA ASP A 26 -6.91 -10.45 -0.72
C ASP A 26 -6.09 -11.19 0.35
N ASP A 27 -5.43 -10.43 1.23
CA ASP A 27 -4.66 -10.96 2.35
C ASP A 27 -3.60 -12.01 1.93
N PHE A 28 -2.94 -11.78 0.80
CA PHE A 28 -2.01 -12.75 0.22
C PHE A 28 -0.55 -12.31 0.32
N PHE A 29 -0.24 -11.07 -0.04
CA PHE A 29 1.15 -10.63 -0.14
C PHE A 29 1.71 -10.18 1.21
N ASP A 30 2.97 -10.52 1.48
CA ASP A 30 3.72 -9.99 2.62
C ASP A 30 4.05 -8.50 2.45
N ILE A 31 4.38 -8.10 1.21
CA ILE A 31 4.83 -6.75 0.88
C ILE A 31 4.19 -6.26 -0.41
N VAL A 32 3.76 -5.01 -0.42
CA VAL A 32 3.44 -4.27 -1.65
C VAL A 32 4.41 -3.09 -1.80
N ILE A 33 5.19 -3.09 -2.89
CA ILE A 33 6.08 -1.98 -3.24
C ILE A 33 5.60 -1.37 -4.56
N GLY A 34 5.45 -0.05 -4.63
CA GLY A 34 4.96 0.60 -5.84
C GLY A 34 5.27 2.08 -5.96
N ASN A 35 5.21 2.56 -7.20
CA ASN A 35 5.17 3.99 -7.50
C ASN A 35 3.78 4.29 -8.09
N VAL A 36 2.94 5.01 -7.35
CA VAL A 36 1.55 5.24 -7.78
C VAL A 36 1.50 6.25 -8.92
N PRO A 37 0.57 6.12 -9.88
CA PRO A 37 0.43 7.08 -10.95
C PRO A 37 0.20 8.50 -10.42
N PHE A 38 0.90 9.46 -11.00
CA PHE A 38 0.72 10.88 -10.69
C PHE A 38 -0.48 11.43 -11.45
N GLY A 39 -1.43 12.03 -10.74
CA GLY A 39 -2.58 12.66 -11.35
C GLY A 39 -3.78 12.87 -10.44
N ASN A 40 -4.66 13.78 -10.86
CA ASN A 40 -5.91 14.12 -10.20
C ASN A 40 -7.11 13.52 -10.96
N TYR A 41 -7.08 12.22 -11.18
CA TYR A 41 -8.17 11.48 -11.81
C TYR A 41 -8.58 10.29 -10.94
N LYS A 42 -9.71 9.68 -11.29
CA LYS A 42 -10.25 8.50 -10.61
C LYS A 42 -10.17 7.30 -11.53
N VAL A 43 -10.04 6.13 -10.91
CA VAL A 43 -10.04 4.85 -11.61
C VAL A 43 -11.36 4.15 -11.26
N SER A 44 -12.04 3.58 -12.26
CA SER A 44 -13.26 2.82 -12.01
C SER A 44 -12.90 1.40 -11.58
N ASP A 45 -13.23 1.09 -10.33
CA ASP A 45 -13.18 -0.26 -9.75
C ASP A 45 -14.38 -0.36 -8.81
N LYS A 46 -15.37 -1.18 -9.19
CA LYS A 46 -16.68 -1.27 -8.52
C LYS A 46 -16.58 -1.45 -7.01
N ARG A 47 -15.54 -2.14 -6.52
CA ARG A 47 -15.32 -2.37 -5.09
C ARG A 47 -14.99 -1.07 -4.33
N TYR A 48 -14.33 -0.12 -4.99
CA TYR A 48 -13.83 1.11 -4.39
C TYR A 48 -14.56 2.38 -4.84
N ASP A 49 -15.38 2.32 -5.90
CA ASP A 49 -16.10 3.47 -6.47
C ASP A 49 -16.89 4.27 -5.40
N ARG A 50 -17.50 3.58 -4.42
CA ARG A 50 -18.22 4.21 -3.30
C ARG A 50 -17.36 5.16 -2.44
N HIS A 51 -16.04 4.98 -2.42
CA HIS A 51 -15.12 5.79 -1.64
C HIS A 51 -14.72 7.08 -2.36
N ASN A 52 -14.95 7.17 -3.68
CA ASN A 52 -14.69 8.36 -4.50
C ASN A 52 -13.22 8.83 -4.40
N LEU A 53 -12.30 7.87 -4.45
CA LEU A 53 -10.86 8.07 -4.24
C LEU A 53 -10.17 8.59 -5.52
N LEU A 54 -9.18 9.46 -5.34
CA LEU A 54 -8.23 9.78 -6.43
C LEU A 54 -7.31 8.59 -6.67
N VAL A 55 -6.64 8.55 -7.83
CA VAL A 55 -5.79 7.43 -8.24
C VAL A 55 -4.76 7.05 -7.18
N HIS A 56 -4.08 8.02 -6.56
CA HIS A 56 -3.09 7.75 -5.52
C HIS A 56 -3.72 7.05 -4.30
N ASP A 57 -4.86 7.56 -3.81
CA ASP A 57 -5.57 6.94 -2.68
C ASP A 57 -6.14 5.57 -3.01
N TYR A 58 -6.62 5.39 -4.25
CA TYR A 58 -7.16 4.13 -4.74
C TYR A 58 -6.07 3.04 -4.74
N PHE A 59 -4.85 3.38 -5.15
CA PHE A 59 -3.72 2.45 -5.07
C PHE A 59 -3.45 2.03 -3.62
N PHE A 60 -3.49 2.95 -2.65
CA PHE A 60 -3.41 2.58 -1.22
C PHE A 60 -4.56 1.68 -0.82
N ALA A 61 -5.81 2.05 -1.15
CA ALA A 61 -6.98 1.29 -0.74
C ALA A 61 -6.96 -0.15 -1.26
N LYS A 62 -6.60 -0.35 -2.53
CA LYS A 62 -6.49 -1.68 -3.12
C LYS A 62 -5.29 -2.46 -2.59
N SER A 63 -4.13 -1.83 -2.45
CA SER A 63 -2.93 -2.47 -1.88
C SER A 63 -3.15 -2.96 -0.45
N ILE A 64 -3.89 -2.21 0.37
CA ILE A 64 -4.30 -2.63 1.73
C ILE A 64 -5.11 -3.92 1.70
N ASP A 65 -5.98 -4.11 0.72
CA ASP A 65 -6.75 -5.35 0.61
C ASP A 65 -5.87 -6.53 0.16
N LYS A 66 -4.83 -6.28 -0.65
CA LYS A 66 -3.94 -7.34 -1.17
C LYS A 66 -2.87 -7.81 -0.19
N VAL A 67 -2.37 -6.90 0.66
CA VAL A 67 -1.40 -7.26 1.68
C VAL A 67 -2.08 -8.00 2.83
N ARG A 68 -1.43 -9.04 3.38
CA ARG A 68 -1.92 -9.75 4.57
C ARG A 68 -1.80 -8.90 5.84
N GLN A 69 -2.49 -9.32 6.89
CA GLN A 69 -2.31 -8.74 8.23
C GLN A 69 -0.83 -8.85 8.66
N GLY A 70 -0.32 -7.77 9.26
CA GLY A 70 1.10 -7.63 9.60
C GLY A 70 2.01 -7.33 8.41
N GLY A 71 1.54 -7.44 7.17
CA GLY A 71 2.32 -7.13 5.98
C GLY A 71 2.49 -5.63 5.75
N VAL A 72 3.48 -5.27 4.92
CA VAL A 72 3.96 -3.89 4.75
C VAL A 72 3.66 -3.36 3.35
N ILE A 73 3.29 -2.09 3.28
CA ILE A 73 3.08 -1.34 2.04
C ILE A 73 4.10 -0.21 2.01
N ALA A 74 4.95 -0.18 0.98
CA ALA A 74 5.90 0.90 0.73
C ALA A 74 5.59 1.51 -0.64
N MET A 75 4.98 2.70 -0.67
CA MET A 75 4.59 3.32 -1.93
C MET A 75 5.06 4.75 -2.07
N ILE A 76 5.58 5.05 -3.25
CA ILE A 76 5.91 6.41 -3.67
C ILE A 76 4.63 7.05 -4.18
N THR A 77 4.30 8.22 -3.66
CA THR A 77 3.20 9.07 -4.11
C THR A 77 3.69 10.50 -4.35
N THR A 78 3.09 11.19 -5.31
CA THR A 78 3.35 12.62 -5.48
C THR A 78 2.55 13.43 -4.49
N ASN A 79 3.16 14.51 -4.00
CA ASN A 79 2.48 15.56 -3.27
C ASN A 79 1.94 16.62 -4.25
N GLY A 80 1.13 16.16 -5.21
CA GLY A 80 0.67 16.93 -6.37
C GLY A 80 -0.15 18.18 -6.01
N MET A 81 -0.75 18.85 -6.99
CA MET A 81 -1.60 20.06 -6.76
C MET A 81 -2.68 19.92 -5.68
N SER A 82 -3.15 18.70 -5.38
CA SER A 82 -4.15 18.44 -4.35
C SER A 82 -3.56 18.12 -2.98
N GLY A 83 -2.24 18.10 -2.81
CA GLY A 83 -1.53 17.64 -1.61
C GLY A 83 -1.35 16.12 -1.51
N GLY A 84 -1.47 15.40 -2.64
CA GLY A 84 -1.34 13.94 -2.67
C GLY A 84 -2.20 13.21 -1.64
N THR A 85 -1.67 12.13 -1.05
CA THR A 85 -2.32 11.41 0.05
C THR A 85 -2.16 12.12 1.39
N PHE A 86 -1.00 12.71 1.67
CA PHE A 86 -0.62 13.19 3.01
C PHE A 86 -1.00 14.63 3.30
N ASP A 87 -0.73 15.56 2.38
CA ASP A 87 -0.89 16.99 2.64
C ASP A 87 -2.25 17.53 2.22
N LYS A 88 -3.07 16.75 1.50
CA LYS A 88 -4.40 17.21 1.09
C LYS A 88 -5.24 17.61 2.30
N ARG A 89 -6.01 18.70 2.17
CA ARG A 89 -6.89 19.19 3.25
C ARG A 89 -7.92 18.16 3.72
N ASP A 90 -8.48 17.38 2.80
CA ASP A 90 -9.47 16.35 3.13
C ASP A 90 -8.82 15.10 3.75
N SER A 91 -9.24 14.75 4.96
CA SER A 91 -8.67 13.61 5.70
C SER A 91 -9.31 12.26 5.36
N LYS A 92 -10.27 12.18 4.42
CA LYS A 92 -11.04 10.94 4.17
C LYS A 92 -10.17 9.75 3.82
N ALA A 93 -9.19 9.92 2.93
CA ALA A 93 -8.29 8.83 2.56
C ALA A 93 -7.32 8.47 3.69
N ARG A 94 -6.78 9.47 4.40
CA ARG A 94 -5.91 9.22 5.56
C ARG A 94 -6.65 8.47 6.66
N ARG A 95 -7.91 8.83 6.94
CA ARG A 95 -8.80 8.08 7.85
C ARG A 95 -9.06 6.65 7.36
N TYR A 96 -9.31 6.46 6.07
CA TYR A 96 -9.51 5.13 5.49
C TYR A 96 -8.28 4.23 5.69
N ILE A 97 -7.08 4.78 5.45
CA ILE A 97 -5.79 4.10 5.63
C ILE A 97 -5.54 3.85 7.12
N ALA A 98 -5.66 4.88 7.97
CA ALA A 98 -5.47 4.77 9.41
C ALA A 98 -6.43 3.76 10.04
N GLN A 99 -7.65 3.62 9.55
CA GLN A 99 -8.54 2.58 10.09
C GLN A 99 -7.95 1.16 9.92
N ARG A 100 -7.14 0.93 8.89
CA ARG A 100 -6.65 -0.41 8.50
C ARG A 100 -5.16 -0.61 8.72
N CYS A 101 -4.39 0.46 8.84
CA CYS A 101 -2.94 0.44 8.85
C CYS A 101 -2.34 1.35 9.91
N ASP A 102 -1.19 0.93 10.43
CA ASP A 102 -0.27 1.77 11.18
C ASP A 102 0.70 2.45 10.23
N LEU A 103 0.98 3.74 10.44
CA LEU A 103 2.04 4.44 9.74
C LEU A 103 3.36 4.05 10.41
N LEU A 104 4.25 3.41 9.66
CA LEU A 104 5.60 3.10 10.12
C LEU A 104 6.52 4.33 9.97
N GLY A 105 6.29 5.08 8.89
CA GLY A 105 6.97 6.33 8.61
C GLY A 105 6.66 6.83 7.20
N ALA A 106 7.04 8.07 6.94
CA ALA A 106 6.99 8.67 5.61
C ALA A 106 8.29 9.43 5.36
N VAL A 107 8.77 9.47 4.12
CA VAL A 107 9.95 10.25 3.75
C VAL A 107 9.60 11.17 2.59
N ARG A 108 9.79 12.48 2.77
CA ARG A 108 9.57 13.47 1.72
C ARG A 108 10.86 13.70 0.95
N LEU A 109 10.83 13.38 -0.34
CA LEU A 109 11.94 13.62 -1.25
C LEU A 109 11.88 15.05 -1.81
N PRO A 110 13.03 15.64 -2.13
CA PRO A 110 13.06 16.94 -2.78
C PRO A 110 12.49 16.85 -4.21
N SER A 111 11.99 17.98 -4.69
CA SER A 111 11.60 18.21 -6.08
C SER A 111 12.80 17.93 -6.98
N GLY A 112 12.58 17.24 -8.10
CA GLY A 112 13.65 16.76 -8.98
C GLY A 112 14.35 15.46 -8.52
N ALA A 113 13.86 14.78 -7.47
CA ALA A 113 14.37 13.46 -7.09
C ALA A 113 14.09 12.37 -8.15
N PHE A 114 13.04 12.56 -8.95
CA PHE A 114 12.78 11.79 -10.17
C PHE A 114 12.95 12.71 -11.38
N GLU A 115 13.49 12.15 -12.46
CA GLU A 115 13.48 12.80 -13.76
C GLU A 115 12.02 13.15 -14.11
N ASP A 116 11.77 14.42 -14.44
CA ASP A 116 10.44 15.01 -14.71
C ASP A 116 9.48 15.25 -13.50
N ALA A 117 9.92 15.10 -12.26
CA ALA A 117 9.10 15.43 -11.08
C ALA A 117 9.36 16.85 -10.56
N GLU A 118 8.58 17.83 -11.02
CA GLU A 118 8.63 19.22 -10.54
C GLU A 118 8.13 19.40 -9.09
N LEU A 119 7.33 18.46 -8.59
CA LEU A 119 6.76 18.47 -7.25
C LEU A 119 7.43 17.45 -6.35
N PRO A 120 7.44 17.68 -5.02
CA PRO A 120 7.95 16.71 -4.08
C PRO A 120 7.13 15.41 -4.13
N THR A 121 7.82 14.32 -3.83
CA THR A 121 7.25 12.97 -3.73
C THR A 121 7.51 12.41 -2.36
N ASP A 122 6.52 11.71 -1.81
CA ASP A 122 6.61 11.06 -0.51
C ASP A 122 6.73 9.55 -0.71
N ILE A 123 7.59 8.90 0.07
CA ILE A 123 7.62 7.45 0.24
C ILE A 123 6.87 7.13 1.52
N LEU A 124 5.72 6.47 1.44
CA LEU A 124 4.88 6.15 2.58
C LEU A 124 5.01 4.67 2.94
N PHE A 125 5.29 4.39 4.22
CA PHE A 125 5.42 3.05 4.78
C PHE A 125 4.28 2.77 5.75
N PHE A 126 3.46 1.78 5.44
CA PHE A 126 2.34 1.35 6.27
C PHE A 126 2.45 -0.12 6.62
N GLN A 127 1.97 -0.50 7.80
CA GLN A 127 1.77 -1.90 8.18
C GLN A 127 0.29 -2.17 8.37
N LYS A 128 -0.23 -3.21 7.72
CA LYS A 128 -1.64 -3.60 7.86
C LYS A 128 -1.88 -4.17 9.25
N ARG A 129 -2.91 -3.66 9.91
CA ARG A 129 -3.31 -4.09 11.25
C ARG A 129 -4.03 -5.43 11.19
N GLU A 130 -3.84 -6.26 12.21
CA GLU A 130 -4.67 -7.46 12.41
C GLU A 130 -6.13 -7.09 12.67
N ARG A 131 -6.32 -6.03 13.46
CA ARG A 131 -7.64 -5.49 13.79
C ARG A 131 -7.74 -4.04 13.38
N GLN A 132 -8.79 -3.74 12.62
CA GLN A 132 -9.12 -2.37 12.24
C GLN A 132 -9.33 -1.51 13.49
N ARG A 133 -8.90 -0.25 13.41
CA ARG A 133 -9.20 0.74 14.46
C ARG A 133 -10.71 0.96 14.51
N ASP A 134 -11.22 1.14 15.73
CA ASP A 134 -12.60 1.53 15.93
C ASP A 134 -12.84 2.91 15.30
N LEU A 135 -14.02 3.09 14.71
CA LEU A 135 -14.44 4.37 14.13
C LEU A 135 -14.67 5.44 15.21
N THR A 136 -14.87 5.04 16.46
CA THR A 136 -15.04 5.97 17.59
C THR A 136 -13.73 6.28 18.32
N ALA A 137 -12.64 5.57 18.00
CA ALA A 137 -11.34 5.83 18.60
C ALA A 137 -10.70 7.09 18.00
N ASP A 138 -9.90 7.78 18.81
CA ASP A 138 -9.10 8.90 18.33
C ASP A 138 -8.14 8.42 17.24
N MET A 139 -8.14 9.13 16.12
CA MET A 139 -7.26 8.85 15.01
C MET A 139 -5.86 9.39 15.31
N PRO A 140 -4.79 8.71 14.84
CA PRO A 140 -3.42 9.23 14.98
C PRO A 140 -3.27 10.64 14.39
N ASP A 141 -2.37 11.44 14.94
CA ASP A 141 -2.23 12.85 14.56
C ASP A 141 -1.86 13.05 13.08
N TRP A 142 -1.07 12.14 12.48
CA TRP A 142 -0.76 12.16 11.04
C TRP A 142 -1.99 12.13 10.12
N VAL A 143 -3.18 11.77 10.62
CA VAL A 143 -4.42 11.88 9.84
C VAL A 143 -4.82 13.34 9.60
N GLN A 144 -4.34 14.26 10.42
CA GLN A 144 -4.58 15.69 10.32
C GLN A 144 -3.49 16.41 9.53
N THR A 145 -3.82 17.63 9.15
CA THR A 145 -2.92 18.56 8.46
C THR A 145 -3.06 19.93 9.07
N THR A 146 -1.97 20.69 9.07
CA THR A 146 -1.94 22.08 9.52
C THR A 146 -1.94 23.01 8.32
N ILE A 147 -2.66 24.13 8.40
CA ILE A 147 -2.62 25.18 7.38
C ILE A 147 -1.30 25.93 7.52
N ILE A 148 -0.47 25.89 6.48
CA ILE A 148 0.84 26.56 6.45
C ILE A 148 0.84 27.83 5.60
N HIS A 149 -0.16 28.00 4.74
CA HIS A 149 -0.34 29.21 3.95
C HIS A 149 -1.81 29.40 3.59
N GLU A 150 -2.28 30.64 3.66
CA GLU A 150 -3.60 31.06 3.24
C GLU A 150 -3.47 32.36 2.43
N SER A 151 -4.10 32.41 1.26
CA SER A 151 -4.10 33.61 0.42
C SER A 151 -5.31 33.68 -0.49
N ASP A 152 -5.73 34.91 -0.77
CA ASP A 152 -6.86 35.18 -1.67
C ASP A 152 -6.34 35.60 -3.03
N HIS A 153 -6.86 34.97 -4.08
CA HIS A 153 -6.59 35.35 -5.45
C HIS A 153 -7.88 35.82 -6.12
N VAL A 154 -7.95 37.12 -6.42
CA VAL A 154 -9.06 37.71 -7.18
C VAL A 154 -8.82 37.44 -8.66
N LYS A 155 -9.71 36.68 -9.31
CA LYS A 155 -9.70 36.47 -10.76
C LYS A 155 -10.14 37.73 -11.50
N GLU A 156 -9.83 37.81 -12.79
CA GLU A 156 -10.23 38.95 -13.66
C GLU A 156 -11.74 39.21 -13.68
N ASN A 157 -12.57 38.18 -13.46
CA ASN A 157 -14.03 38.30 -13.37
C ASN A 157 -14.54 38.76 -11.98
N GLY A 158 -13.64 39.08 -11.04
CA GLY A 158 -13.97 39.49 -9.68
C GLY A 158 -14.21 38.34 -8.69
N GLU A 159 -14.14 37.07 -9.12
CA GLU A 159 -14.25 35.93 -8.20
C GLU A 159 -13.02 35.84 -7.29
N VAL A 160 -13.26 35.73 -5.98
CA VAL A 160 -12.20 35.46 -5.01
C VAL A 160 -11.99 33.96 -4.89
N ARG A 161 -10.77 33.50 -5.17
CA ARG A 161 -10.34 32.13 -4.89
C ARG A 161 -9.50 32.11 -3.62
N HIS A 162 -10.04 31.54 -2.56
CA HIS A 162 -9.30 31.24 -1.34
C HIS A 162 -8.37 30.04 -1.58
N ASN A 163 -7.06 30.28 -1.51
CA ASN A 163 -6.03 29.25 -1.62
C ASN A 163 -5.54 28.90 -0.22
N ILE A 164 -5.51 27.60 0.06
CA ILE A 164 -5.02 27.07 1.32
C ILE A 164 -3.99 26.01 0.96
N VAL A 165 -2.80 26.13 1.54
CA VAL A 165 -1.78 25.08 1.51
C VAL A 165 -1.71 24.46 2.89
N THR A 166 -1.86 23.16 2.92
CA THR A 166 -1.78 22.35 4.13
C THR A 166 -0.53 21.47 4.09
N GLU A 167 -0.01 21.14 5.26
CA GLU A 167 1.06 20.17 5.45
C GLU A 167 0.62 19.11 6.44
N ASN A 168 0.95 17.84 6.17
CA ASN A 168 0.66 16.76 7.09
C ASN A 168 1.41 16.93 8.40
N ASN A 169 0.71 16.72 9.52
CA ASN A 169 1.32 16.89 10.84
C ASN A 169 2.52 15.95 11.07
N TYR A 170 2.55 14.78 10.42
CA TYR A 170 3.70 13.88 10.49
C TYR A 170 5.00 14.57 10.06
N PHE A 171 5.00 15.35 8.97
CA PHE A 171 6.22 16.02 8.50
C PHE A 171 6.61 17.22 9.37
N LEU A 172 5.64 17.84 10.05
CA LEU A 172 5.90 18.88 11.04
C LEU A 172 6.55 18.31 12.31
N GLU A 173 6.13 17.11 12.74
CA GLU A 173 6.68 16.41 13.90
C GLU A 173 8.02 15.72 13.60
N HIS A 174 8.26 15.33 12.34
CA HIS A 174 9.43 14.60 11.89
C HIS A 174 10.21 15.34 10.78
N PRO A 175 10.83 16.50 11.08
CA PRO A 175 11.61 17.26 10.09
C PRO A 175 12.80 16.47 9.52
N GLU A 176 13.34 15.50 10.26
CA GLU A 176 14.39 14.57 9.79
C GLU A 176 13.95 13.69 8.62
N MET A 177 12.63 13.55 8.41
CA MET A 177 12.04 12.79 7.31
C MET A 177 11.84 13.63 6.05
N VAL A 178 12.15 14.92 6.09
CA VAL A 178 12.06 15.83 4.96
C VAL A 178 13.44 16.08 4.38
N LEU A 179 13.71 15.51 3.20
CA LEU A 179 15.05 15.49 2.59
C LEU A 179 15.36 16.74 1.75
N GLY A 180 14.92 17.89 2.22
CA GLY A 180 15.08 19.17 1.52
C GLY A 180 14.52 20.32 2.34
N LYS A 181 14.41 21.50 1.71
CA LYS A 181 13.88 22.71 2.33
C LYS A 181 12.44 22.92 1.88
N GLN A 182 11.49 22.91 2.80
CA GLN A 182 10.10 23.18 2.47
C GLN A 182 9.85 24.66 2.26
N GLU A 183 9.18 24.99 1.15
CA GLU A 183 8.75 26.35 0.83
C GLU A 183 7.37 26.33 0.16
N VAL A 184 6.61 27.40 0.33
CA VAL A 184 5.39 27.63 -0.45
C VAL A 184 5.73 28.54 -1.62
N VAL A 185 5.54 28.04 -2.84
CA VAL A 185 5.81 28.77 -4.08
C VAL A 185 4.52 28.93 -4.88
N ASN A 186 4.44 29.99 -5.70
CA ASN A 186 3.33 30.17 -6.62
C ASN A 186 3.59 29.37 -7.90
N GLY A 187 2.84 28.28 -8.08
CA GLY A 187 2.81 27.50 -9.32
C GLY A 187 1.74 28.00 -10.29
N GLN A 188 1.66 27.34 -11.45
CA GLN A 188 0.69 27.68 -12.52
C GLN A 188 -0.79 27.60 -12.09
N PHE A 189 -1.10 26.91 -10.99
CA PHE A 189 -2.46 26.73 -10.48
C PHE A 189 -2.71 27.36 -9.11
N GLY A 190 -1.75 28.11 -8.58
CA GLY A 190 -1.79 28.75 -7.27
C GLY A 190 -0.61 28.35 -6.36
N PRO A 191 -0.62 28.81 -5.10
CA PRO A 191 0.36 28.43 -4.10
C PRO A 191 0.41 26.91 -3.88
N GLN A 192 1.61 26.35 -3.79
CA GLN A 192 1.85 24.93 -3.55
C GLN A 192 3.09 24.73 -2.68
N LEU A 193 3.06 23.68 -1.85
CA LEU A 193 4.22 23.27 -1.05
C LEU A 193 5.22 22.53 -1.93
N VAL A 194 6.46 23.00 -1.95
CA VAL A 194 7.60 22.33 -2.58
C VAL A 194 8.63 21.94 -1.55
N CYS A 195 9.43 20.93 -1.86
CA CYS A 195 10.62 20.58 -1.09
C CYS A 195 11.83 20.83 -1.99
N LEU A 196 12.62 21.87 -1.74
CA LEU A 196 13.78 22.22 -2.54
C LEU A 196 14.97 21.34 -2.17
N PRO A 197 15.77 20.86 -3.14
CA PRO A 197 16.96 20.08 -2.83
C PRO A 197 17.95 20.90 -2.00
N THR A 198 18.52 20.27 -0.97
CA THR A 198 19.60 20.84 -0.14
C THR A 198 20.91 20.12 -0.41
N GLU A 199 22.04 20.74 -0.04
CA GLU A 199 23.38 20.18 -0.22
C GLU A 199 23.54 18.78 0.39
N GLY A 200 24.42 17.96 -0.21
CA GLY A 200 24.71 16.60 0.24
C GLY A 200 24.06 15.52 -0.63
N ASN A 201 24.41 14.26 -0.36
CA ASN A 201 24.01 13.14 -1.19
C ASN A 201 22.60 12.63 -0.82
N LEU A 202 21.67 12.61 -1.79
CA LEU A 202 20.28 12.17 -1.55
C LEU A 202 20.19 10.70 -1.10
N ARG A 203 21.04 9.81 -1.62
CA ARG A 203 21.05 8.39 -1.20
C ARG A 203 21.42 8.26 0.28
N GLU A 204 22.40 9.02 0.76
CA GLU A 204 22.79 9.00 2.18
C GLU A 204 21.70 9.58 3.07
N LYS A 205 21.12 10.71 2.68
CA LYS A 205 19.96 11.30 3.37
C LYS A 205 18.80 10.32 3.47
N LEU A 206 18.45 9.66 2.37
CA LEU A 206 17.38 8.67 2.34
C LEU A 206 17.70 7.46 3.22
N LYS A 207 18.94 6.96 3.19
CA LYS A 207 19.38 5.86 4.07
C LYS A 207 19.21 6.24 5.55
N ASN A 208 19.58 7.46 5.91
CA ASN A 208 19.43 7.95 7.28
C ASN A 208 17.95 8.10 7.67
N ALA A 209 17.11 8.70 6.82
CA ALA A 209 15.68 8.82 7.09
C ALA A 209 15.01 7.45 7.28
N VAL A 210 15.28 6.49 6.38
CA VAL A 210 14.73 5.13 6.47
C VAL A 210 15.20 4.40 7.73
N SER A 211 16.38 4.70 8.29
CA SER A 211 16.82 4.08 9.56
C SER A 211 16.00 4.47 10.79
N HIS A 212 15.20 5.54 10.70
CA HIS A 212 14.27 5.94 11.76
C HIS A 212 12.91 5.21 11.64
N ILE A 213 12.66 4.50 10.53
CA ILE A 213 11.42 3.77 10.29
C ILE A 213 11.56 2.37 10.88
N GLN A 214 10.64 2.03 11.78
CA GLN A 214 10.59 0.71 12.42
C GLN A 214 9.35 -0.04 11.96
N GLY A 215 9.54 -1.29 11.56
CA GLY A 215 8.47 -2.20 11.21
C GLY A 215 9.00 -3.62 11.15
N THR A 216 8.15 -4.58 11.47
CA THR A 216 8.50 -6.00 11.42
C THR A 216 7.56 -6.69 10.47
N ILE A 217 8.10 -7.54 9.60
CA ILE A 217 7.30 -8.52 8.88
C ILE A 217 7.60 -9.83 9.57
N GLU A 218 6.59 -10.44 10.18
CA GLU A 218 6.74 -11.79 10.69
C GLU A 218 7.08 -12.70 9.52
N ASN A 219 8.31 -13.20 9.52
CA ASN A 219 8.76 -14.18 8.55
C ASN A 219 8.00 -15.46 8.85
N THR A 220 6.96 -15.76 8.07
CA THR A 220 6.22 -17.02 8.18
C THR A 220 6.99 -18.22 7.60
N GLY A 221 8.33 -18.12 7.60
CA GLY A 221 9.25 -19.22 7.34
C GLY A 221 10.09 -19.06 6.07
N PHE A 222 9.70 -18.23 5.09
CA PHE A 222 10.18 -18.39 3.70
C PHE A 222 11.69 -18.26 3.46
N TYR A 223 12.46 -17.63 4.36
CA TYR A 223 13.89 -17.38 4.15
C TYR A 223 14.86 -18.19 5.01
N GLU A 224 14.37 -19.05 5.92
CA GLU A 224 15.21 -20.11 6.54
C GLU A 224 15.09 -21.45 5.77
N LEU A 225 14.28 -21.49 4.69
CA LEU A 225 13.99 -22.70 3.90
C LEU A 225 15.12 -23.17 2.94
N GLU A 226 16.33 -22.62 2.99
CA GLU A 226 17.47 -23.20 2.22
C GLU A 226 18.38 -24.13 3.03
N GLU A 227 18.34 -24.13 4.37
CA GLU A 227 19.26 -24.98 5.14
C GLU A 227 18.61 -25.94 6.16
N ASP A 228 17.32 -25.82 6.52
CA ASP A 228 16.68 -26.86 7.35
C ASP A 228 15.13 -26.84 7.25
N ILE A 229 14.54 -27.54 6.28
CA ILE A 229 13.17 -28.04 6.45
C ILE A 229 13.06 -29.51 6.08
N ASP A 230 12.31 -30.19 6.93
CA ASP A 230 11.28 -31.13 6.51
C ASP A 230 10.66 -30.71 5.16
N ALA A 231 10.96 -31.48 4.09
CA ALA A 231 10.75 -31.15 2.68
C ALA A 231 9.27 -31.03 2.22
N THR A 232 8.36 -30.74 3.16
CA THR A 232 6.93 -30.93 3.03
C THR A 232 6.12 -29.63 3.11
N VAL A 233 6.71 -28.46 3.42
CA VAL A 233 6.02 -27.15 3.38
C VAL A 233 6.14 -26.51 1.99
N ILE A 234 5.03 -26.01 1.43
CA ILE A 234 4.97 -25.48 0.04
C ILE A 234 4.46 -24.03 -0.02
N PRO A 235 4.74 -23.26 -1.10
CA PRO A 235 4.14 -21.94 -1.32
C PRO A 235 2.61 -21.99 -1.34
N ALA A 236 1.94 -20.96 -0.81
CA ALA A 236 0.50 -20.91 -0.85
C ALA A 236 -0.05 -20.78 -2.28
N ASP A 237 -1.01 -21.64 -2.65
CA ASP A 237 -1.84 -21.46 -3.85
C ASP A 237 -2.75 -20.22 -3.66
N PRO A 238 -2.65 -19.20 -4.54
CA PRO A 238 -3.52 -18.01 -4.54
C PRO A 238 -5.02 -18.31 -4.57
N ASN A 239 -5.43 -19.45 -5.12
CA ASN A 239 -6.83 -19.85 -5.27
C ASN A 239 -7.44 -20.42 -3.99
N VAL A 240 -6.61 -20.83 -3.03
CA VAL A 240 -7.06 -21.41 -1.75
C VAL A 240 -7.22 -20.30 -0.74
N LYS A 241 -8.32 -20.25 0.02
CA LYS A 241 -8.53 -19.20 1.02
C LYS A 241 -7.50 -19.27 2.16
N ASN A 242 -7.03 -18.11 2.64
CA ASN A 242 -6.16 -18.06 3.82
C ASN A 242 -6.89 -18.63 5.06
N TYR A 243 -6.14 -19.31 5.95
CA TYR A 243 -6.64 -20.03 7.13
C TYR A 243 -7.66 -21.12 6.77
N SER A 244 -7.38 -21.89 5.72
CA SER A 244 -8.22 -23.00 5.29
C SER A 244 -7.42 -24.21 4.85
N TYR A 245 -8.06 -25.39 4.87
CA TYR A 245 -7.46 -26.63 4.40
C TYR A 245 -7.60 -26.79 2.88
N THR A 246 -6.65 -27.46 2.24
CA THR A 246 -6.71 -27.83 0.82
C THR A 246 -6.00 -29.15 0.59
N LEU A 247 -6.20 -29.74 -0.58
CA LEU A 247 -5.49 -30.92 -1.03
C LEU A 247 -4.43 -30.53 -2.08
N VAL A 248 -3.21 -31.01 -1.91
CA VAL A 248 -2.14 -30.95 -2.92
C VAL A 248 -1.50 -32.34 -2.98
N ASP A 249 -1.52 -32.98 -4.15
CA ASP A 249 -1.02 -34.34 -4.37
C ASP A 249 -1.50 -35.35 -3.30
N ASP A 250 -2.82 -35.34 -3.03
CA ASP A 250 -3.53 -36.18 -2.03
C ASP A 250 -3.10 -35.99 -0.56
N THR A 251 -2.27 -34.98 -0.30
CA THR A 251 -1.86 -34.56 1.04
C THR A 251 -2.68 -33.35 1.48
N VAL A 252 -3.15 -33.38 2.73
CA VAL A 252 -3.90 -32.25 3.31
C VAL A 252 -2.92 -31.18 3.77
N TYR A 253 -3.12 -29.98 3.26
CA TYR A 253 -2.38 -28.78 3.65
C TYR A 253 -3.30 -27.79 4.36
N TYR A 254 -2.78 -27.09 5.35
CA TYR A 254 -3.41 -25.91 5.93
C TYR A 254 -2.70 -24.66 5.43
N ARG A 255 -3.43 -23.78 4.76
CA ARG A 255 -2.92 -22.49 4.30
C ARG A 255 -2.86 -21.53 5.48
N GLU A 256 -1.66 -21.02 5.75
CA GLU A 256 -1.42 -19.94 6.70
C GLU A 256 -0.62 -18.86 5.99
N ASN A 257 -1.29 -17.75 5.69
CA ASN A 257 -0.74 -16.60 4.97
C ASN A 257 -0.15 -17.00 3.60
N SER A 258 1.16 -16.84 3.46
CA SER A 258 1.91 -17.08 2.23
C SER A 258 2.41 -18.53 2.10
N VAL A 259 2.11 -19.39 3.06
CA VAL A 259 2.56 -20.79 3.08
C VAL A 259 1.41 -21.78 3.24
N MET A 260 1.67 -23.00 2.81
CA MET A 260 0.83 -24.17 3.05
C MET A 260 1.65 -25.20 3.81
N LYS A 261 1.18 -25.54 5.01
CA LYS A 261 1.83 -26.51 5.89
C LYS A 261 1.10 -27.86 5.78
N PRO A 262 1.82 -28.98 5.64
CA PRO A 262 1.21 -30.30 5.65
C PRO A 262 0.59 -30.53 7.02
N VAL A 263 -0.57 -31.19 7.03
CA VAL A 263 -1.32 -31.45 8.25
C VAL A 263 -1.04 -32.88 8.70
N ASP A 264 -0.35 -33.02 9.84
CA ASP A 264 -0.17 -34.31 10.49
C ASP A 264 -1.26 -34.52 11.55
N MET A 265 -2.21 -35.41 11.24
CA MET A 265 -3.34 -35.76 12.08
C MET A 265 -3.72 -37.23 11.85
N LYS A 266 -4.54 -37.81 12.74
CA LYS A 266 -5.05 -39.17 12.58
C LYS A 266 -5.78 -39.35 11.25
N ASP A 267 -5.61 -40.50 10.59
CA ASP A 267 -6.24 -40.83 9.29
C ASP A 267 -7.74 -40.53 9.24
N SER A 268 -8.49 -40.87 10.29
CA SER A 268 -9.94 -40.60 10.33
C SER A 268 -10.30 -39.11 10.31
N MET A 269 -9.41 -38.26 10.83
CA MET A 269 -9.56 -36.81 10.77
C MET A 269 -9.12 -36.26 9.41
N LEU A 270 -8.05 -36.79 8.83
CA LEU A 270 -7.60 -36.43 7.48
C LEU A 270 -8.67 -36.76 6.44
N GLU A 271 -9.22 -37.97 6.44
CA GLU A 271 -10.31 -38.38 5.56
C GLU A 271 -11.55 -37.47 5.69
N ARG A 272 -11.87 -37.07 6.93
CA ARG A 272 -12.95 -36.12 7.18
C ARG A 272 -12.63 -34.74 6.58
N ILE A 273 -11.40 -34.25 6.71
CA ILE A 273 -10.98 -32.98 6.11
C ILE A 273 -11.02 -33.07 4.58
N LYS A 274 -10.53 -34.16 3.99
CA LYS A 274 -10.59 -34.43 2.54
C LYS A 274 -12.04 -34.32 2.04
N GLY A 275 -12.97 -35.03 2.66
CA GLY A 275 -14.39 -34.96 2.29
C GLY A 275 -14.99 -33.56 2.46
N MET A 276 -14.60 -32.79 3.49
CA MET A 276 -15.06 -31.41 3.66
C MET A 276 -14.48 -30.45 2.61
N VAL A 277 -13.22 -30.64 2.19
CA VAL A 277 -12.58 -29.89 1.11
C VAL A 277 -13.28 -30.15 -0.21
N GLU A 278 -13.58 -31.40 -0.55
CA GLU A 278 -14.32 -31.76 -1.77
C GLU A 278 -15.72 -31.12 -1.82
N ILE A 279 -16.47 -31.17 -0.70
CA ILE A 279 -17.80 -30.54 -0.61
C ILE A 279 -17.69 -29.02 -0.82
N ARG A 280 -16.69 -28.38 -0.22
CA ARG A 280 -16.45 -26.94 -0.38
C ARG A 280 -16.14 -26.60 -1.85
N ASP A 281 -15.25 -27.35 -2.47
CA ASP A 281 -14.76 -27.06 -3.83
C ASP A 281 -15.90 -27.24 -4.85
N CYS A 282 -16.70 -28.31 -4.70
CA CYS A 282 -17.92 -28.52 -5.47
C CYS A 282 -18.94 -27.38 -5.29
N THR A 283 -19.11 -26.90 -4.05
CA THR A 283 -20.01 -25.77 -3.77
C THR A 283 -19.50 -24.47 -4.42
N GLN A 284 -18.19 -24.21 -4.38
CA GLN A 284 -17.59 -23.04 -5.01
C GLN A 284 -17.70 -23.10 -6.54
N GLU A 285 -17.54 -24.28 -7.14
CA GLU A 285 -17.76 -24.49 -8.56
C GLU A 285 -19.20 -24.19 -8.96
N LEU A 286 -20.18 -24.70 -8.20
CA LEU A 286 -21.61 -24.42 -8.42
C LEU A 286 -21.92 -22.92 -8.37
N ILE A 287 -21.34 -22.19 -7.42
CA ILE A 287 -21.51 -20.73 -7.29
C ILE A 287 -20.90 -20.00 -8.48
N ARG A 288 -19.78 -20.48 -9.03
CA ARG A 288 -19.11 -19.85 -10.19
C ARG A 288 -19.88 -20.01 -11.50
N VAL A 289 -20.69 -21.06 -11.64
CA VAL A 289 -21.48 -21.33 -12.87
C VAL A 289 -22.89 -20.70 -12.84
N GLN A 290 -23.28 -20.04 -11.75
CA GLN A 290 -24.53 -19.26 -11.62
C GLN A 290 -24.31 -17.78 -11.90
#